data_AF-A0A9D8IY35-F1
#
_entry.id   AF-A0A9D8IY35-F1
#
_cell.length_a   1.000
_cell.length_b   1.000
_cell.length_c   1.000
_cell.angle_alpha   90.00
_cell.angle_beta   90.00
_cell.angle_gamma   90.00
#
_symmetry.space_group_name_H-M   'P 1'
#
loop_
_entity.id
_entity.type
_entity.pdbx_description
1 polymer ?
#
loop_
_entity_poly.entity_id
_entity_poly.type
_entity_poly.pdbx_seq_one_letter_code
_entity_poly.pdbx_strand_id
1 'polypeptide(L)'
;MFVVPSRPPKTTLVSPAAAALKPLALLRAELRFGIRRYIRSQTPAVARQVVCTLEGLICHPDFHADLAERCICKRMLAYWRMLSE
;
A
#
# COMPACT_ATOMS: atom_id res chain seq x y z
N MET A 1 -43.50 -32.97 3.66
CA MET A 1 -42.67 -32.18 4.58
C MET A 1 -41.25 -32.19 4.05
N PHE A 2 -40.72 -31.04 3.61
CA PHE A 2 -39.29 -30.86 3.32
C PHE A 2 -38.86 -29.55 3.97
N VAL A 3 -38.05 -29.63 5.02
CA VAL A 3 -37.49 -28.48 5.73
C VAL A 3 -36.18 -28.13 5.03
N VAL A 4 -36.11 -26.93 4.46
CA VAL A 4 -34.89 -26.34 3.89
C VAL A 4 -33.96 -25.94 5.05
N PRO A 5 -32.68 -26.35 5.07
CA PRO A 5 -31.73 -25.77 6.00
C PRO A 5 -31.19 -24.45 5.45
N SER A 6 -31.72 -23.34 5.98
CA SER A 6 -31.18 -22.00 5.79
C SER A 6 -29.79 -21.90 6.43
N ARG A 7 -28.75 -21.79 5.61
CA ARG A 7 -27.39 -21.49 6.07
C ARG A 7 -27.34 -20.00 6.47
N PRO A 8 -26.91 -19.63 7.69
CA PRO A 8 -26.73 -18.23 8.03
C PRO A 8 -25.52 -17.66 7.25
N PRO A 9 -25.55 -16.37 6.87
CA PRO A 9 -24.41 -15.73 6.24
C PRO A 9 -23.24 -15.71 7.23
N LYS A 10 -22.06 -16.12 6.78
CA LYS A 10 -20.81 -15.89 7.52
C LYS A 10 -20.66 -14.39 7.71
N THR A 11 -21.00 -13.90 8.90
CA THR A 11 -20.62 -12.57 9.37
C THR A 11 -19.10 -12.61 9.52
N THR A 12 -18.39 -12.24 8.46
CA THR A 12 -16.97 -11.95 8.52
C THR A 12 -16.82 -10.81 9.51
N LEU A 13 -16.36 -11.13 10.72
CA LEU A 13 -15.91 -10.17 11.70
C LEU A 13 -14.73 -9.42 11.07
N VAL A 14 -15.04 -8.29 10.42
CA VAL A 14 -14.02 -7.35 9.95
C VAL A 14 -13.37 -6.78 11.19
N SER A 15 -12.14 -7.24 11.48
CA SER A 15 -11.35 -6.75 12.60
C SER A 15 -11.18 -5.23 12.47
N PRO A 16 -11.49 -4.43 13.52
CA PRO A 16 -11.40 -2.96 13.46
C PRO A 16 -9.97 -2.45 13.21
N ALA A 17 -8.95 -3.30 13.37
CA ALA A 17 -7.57 -2.96 13.00
C ALA A 17 -7.37 -2.80 11.48
N ALA A 18 -8.15 -3.53 10.67
CA ALA A 18 -8.10 -3.38 9.21
C ALA A 18 -8.79 -2.10 8.72
N ALA A 19 -9.70 -1.52 9.52
CA ALA A 19 -10.43 -0.30 9.16
C ALA A 19 -9.56 0.97 9.19
N ALA A 20 -8.42 0.94 9.90
CA ALA A 20 -7.50 2.08 10.01
C ALA A 20 -6.37 2.08 8.96
N LEU A 21 -6.19 0.97 8.23
CA LEU A 21 -5.18 0.84 7.19
C LEU A 21 -5.69 1.39 5.87
N LYS A 22 -4.95 2.33 5.28
CA LYS A 22 -5.24 2.83 3.93
C LYS A 22 -5.30 1.65 2.95
N PRO A 23 -6.36 1.52 2.13
CA PRO A 23 -6.44 0.45 1.15
C PRO A 23 -5.19 0.39 0.26
N LEU A 24 -4.64 -0.81 0.02
CA LEU A 24 -3.43 -1.00 -0.79
C LEU A 24 -3.54 -0.35 -2.19
N ALA A 25 -4.73 -0.40 -2.79
CA ALA A 25 -5.00 0.24 -4.07
C ALA A 25 -4.80 1.77 -4.04
N LEU A 26 -5.15 2.40 -2.91
CA LEU A 26 -4.98 3.82 -2.69
C LEU A 26 -3.50 4.17 -2.50
N LEU A 27 -2.74 3.39 -1.72
CA LEU A 27 -1.29 3.56 -1.58
C LEU A 27 -0.57 3.43 -2.94
N ARG A 28 -0.97 2.45 -3.77
CA ARG A 28 -0.44 2.31 -5.15
C ARG A 28 -0.78 3.52 -6.03
N ALA A 29 -1.98 4.09 -5.87
CA ALA A 29 -2.40 5.28 -6.62
C ALA A 29 -1.64 6.54 -6.17
N GLU A 30 -1.50 6.74 -4.86
CA GLU A 30 -0.69 7.81 -4.25
C GLU A 30 0.77 7.70 -4.71
N LEU A 31 1.34 6.50 -4.75
CA LEU A 31 2.71 6.28 -5.22
C LEU A 31 2.88 6.69 -6.68
N ARG A 32 1.98 6.24 -7.57
CA ARG A 32 2.02 6.63 -9.00
C ARG A 32 1.88 8.14 -9.17
N PHE A 33 0.99 8.77 -8.40
CA PHE A 33 0.80 10.21 -8.44
C PHE A 33 2.04 10.96 -7.94
N GLY A 34 2.62 10.54 -6.81
CA GLY A 34 3.81 11.11 -6.22
C GLY A 34 5.01 11.05 -7.16
N ILE A 35 5.24 9.91 -7.80
CA ILE A 35 6.33 9.76 -8.80
C ILE A 35 6.11 10.72 -9.99
N ARG A 36 4.90 10.78 -10.55
CA ARG A 36 4.60 11.71 -11.66
C ARG A 36 4.74 13.17 -11.26
N ARG A 37 4.35 13.52 -10.04
CA ARG A 37 4.52 14.86 -9.49
C ARG A 37 6.01 15.18 -9.33
N TYR A 38 6.80 14.24 -8.83
CA TYR A 38 8.23 14.41 -8.67
C TYR A 38 8.93 14.65 -10.01
N ILE A 39 8.56 13.94 -11.07
CA ILE A 39 9.12 14.16 -12.42
C ILE A 39 8.94 15.62 -12.87
N ARG A 40 7.85 16.28 -12.47
CA ARG A 40 7.54 17.66 -12.85
C ARG A 40 8.24 18.70 -11.99
N SER A 41 8.30 18.50 -10.67
CA SER A 41 8.81 19.53 -9.74
C SER A 41 10.19 19.23 -9.15
N GLN A 42 10.58 17.95 -9.11
CA GLN A 42 11.86 17.43 -8.58
C GLN A 42 12.24 18.00 -7.22
N THR A 43 11.25 18.16 -6.33
CA THR A 43 11.49 18.73 -5.00
C THR A 43 11.70 17.64 -3.95
N PRO A 44 12.61 17.85 -2.98
CA PRO A 44 12.85 16.90 -1.88
C PRO A 44 11.58 16.61 -1.06
N ALA A 45 10.67 17.58 -0.96
CA ALA A 45 9.38 17.40 -0.29
C ALA A 45 8.51 16.33 -0.96
N VAL A 46 8.47 16.30 -2.30
CA VAL A 46 7.72 15.28 -3.05
C VAL A 46 8.43 13.93 -2.99
N ALA A 47 9.77 13.90 -3.01
CA ALA A 47 10.53 12.68 -2.77
C ALA A 47 10.23 12.07 -1.40
N ARG A 48 10.21 12.89 -0.32
CA ARG A 48 9.80 12.45 1.02
C ARG A 48 8.40 11.85 1.05
N GLN A 49 7.44 12.47 0.34
CA GLN A 49 6.09 11.91 0.24
C GLN A 49 6.08 10.53 -0.44
N VAL A 50 6.90 10.34 -1.47
CA VAL A 50 7.06 9.05 -2.15
C VAL A 50 7.68 8.00 -1.21
N VAL A 51 8.70 8.37 -0.41
CA VAL A 51 9.29 7.50 0.61
C VAL A 51 8.25 7.02 1.62
N CYS A 52 7.48 7.93 2.23
CA CYS A 52 6.44 7.56 3.19
C CYS A 52 5.38 6.64 2.58
N THR A 53 5.02 6.88 1.31
CA THR A 53 4.05 6.04 0.61
C THR A 53 4.61 4.65 0.32
N LEU A 54 5.88 4.54 -0.07
CA LEU A 54 6.57 3.26 -0.27
C LEU A 54 6.70 2.47 1.03
N GLU A 55 7.06 3.11 2.13
CA GLU A 55 7.12 2.48 3.46
C GLU A 55 5.75 1.95 3.88
N GLY A 56 4.71 2.78 3.73
CA GLY A 56 3.33 2.37 3.97
C GLY A 56 2.90 1.19 3.11
N LEU A 57 3.33 1.13 1.85
CA LEU A 57 3.05 0.01 0.95
C LEU A 57 3.77 -1.27 1.38
N ILE A 58 5.06 -1.19 1.71
CA ILE A 58 5.90 -2.35 2.09
C ILE A 58 5.45 -2.93 3.44
N CYS A 59 5.02 -2.08 4.37
CA CYS A 59 4.55 -2.48 5.70
C CYS A 59 3.06 -2.84 5.74
N HIS A 60 2.33 -2.74 4.63
CA HIS A 60 0.90 -3.03 4.59
C HIS A 60 0.65 -4.54 4.78
N PRO A 61 -0.29 -4.97 5.63
CA PRO A 61 -0.53 -6.39 5.88
C PRO A 61 -0.99 -7.16 4.63
N ASP A 62 -1.77 -6.51 3.76
CA ASP A 62 -2.21 -7.09 2.49
C ASP A 62 -1.17 -6.98 1.35
N PHE A 63 0.03 -6.46 1.63
CA PHE A 63 1.11 -6.41 0.63
C PHE A 63 1.78 -7.77 0.49
N HIS A 64 1.16 -8.60 -0.34
CA HIS A 64 1.75 -9.87 -0.78
C HIS A 64 2.57 -9.62 -2.05
N ALA A 65 3.89 -9.58 -1.87
CA ALA A 65 4.87 -9.45 -2.93
C ALA A 65 5.88 -10.59 -2.85
N ASP A 66 6.33 -11.07 -4.01
CA ASP A 66 7.37 -12.09 -4.08
C ASP A 66 8.75 -11.54 -3.65
N LEU A 67 9.77 -12.40 -3.59
CA LEU A 67 11.10 -11.98 -3.15
C LEU A 67 11.71 -10.92 -4.08
N ALA A 68 11.48 -11.03 -5.39
CA ALA A 68 12.01 -10.10 -6.38
C ALA A 68 11.34 -8.73 -6.23
N GLU A 69 10.02 -8.69 -6.11
CA GLU A 69 9.23 -7.48 -5.89
C GLU A 69 9.60 -6.79 -4.58
N ARG A 70 9.82 -7.54 -3.49
CA ARG A 70 10.31 -6.97 -2.22
C ARG A 70 11.69 -6.34 -2.37
N CYS A 71 12.60 -7.00 -3.07
CA CYS A 71 13.92 -6.45 -3.37
C CYS A 71 13.83 -5.16 -4.21
N ILE A 72 12.95 -5.13 -5.22
CA ILE A 72 12.69 -3.95 -6.04
C ILE A 72 12.16 -2.80 -5.17
N CYS A 73 11.17 -3.06 -4.31
CA CYS A 73 10.60 -2.04 -3.43
C CYS A 73 11.65 -1.47 -2.46
N LYS A 74 12.51 -2.31 -1.87
CA LYS A 74 13.61 -1.86 -1.01
C LYS A 74 14.64 -1.02 -1.77
N ARG A 75 15.00 -1.41 -3.01
CA ARG A 75 15.91 -0.62 -3.86
C ARG A 75 15.30 0.73 -4.23
N MET A 76 14.03 0.76 -4.60
CA MET A 76 13.30 2.00 -4.84
C MET A 76 13.30 2.88 -3.60
N LEU A 77 13.01 2.32 -2.42
CA LEU A 77 13.00 3.08 -1.16
C LEU A 77 14.35 3.74 -0.87
N ALA A 78 15.46 3.01 -1.03
CA ALA A 78 16.80 3.57 -0.86
C ALA A 78 17.09 4.72 -1.84
N TYR A 79 16.73 4.55 -3.11
CA TYR A 79 16.86 5.60 -4.12
C TYR A 79 16.07 6.85 -3.77
N TRP A 80 14.81 6.70 -3.38
CA TRP A 80 13.96 7.84 -3.02
C TRP A 80 14.41 8.56 -1.76
N ARG A 81 15.01 7.84 -0.79
CA ARG A 81 15.61 8.47 0.40
C ARG A 81 16.77 9.40 0.03
N MET A 82 17.65 8.95 -0.86
CA MET A 82 18.76 9.77 -1.38
C MET A 82 18.27 11.05 -2.08
N LEU A 83 17.13 11.00 -2.78
CA LEU A 83 16.52 12.17 -3.43
C LEU A 83 15.78 13.11 -2.47
N SER A 84 15.56 12.67 -1.23
CA SER A 84 14.72 13.33 -0.24
C SER A 84 15.51 14.09 0.83
N GLU A 85 16.82 13.85 0.87
CA GLU A 85 17.85 14.59 1.63
C GLU A 85 18.10 15.97 1.01
#